data_AF-A0AAD9ETK0-F1
#
_entry.id   AF-A0AAD9ETK0-F1
#
_cell.length_a   1.000
_cell.length_b   1.000
_cell.length_c   1.000
_cell.angle_alpha   90.00
_cell.angle_beta   90.00
_cell.angle_gamma   90.00
#
_symmetry.space_group_name_H-M   'P 1'
#
loop_
_entity.id
_entity.type
_entity.pdbx_description
1 polymer ?
#
loop_
_entity_poly.entity_id
_entity_poly.type
_entity_poly.pdbx_seq_one_letter_code
_entity_poly.pdbx_strand_id
1 'polypeptide(L)'
;MSALLAKPSLHHSVSEWNSNNQQLSATAEHERYVSNVIRQEGRSLRNETNCKTTCDDADTSRRLSDRAWNVARWKETLETCAQKVDEEMDALTLCKEQTEQALAATSVPLEVSSECLTLRDSRRGFELAHDPVDVQLKNEVELIERVQQVLQQHIEKAFEHLCVLQENRHQLTGDIQNKMDTLDIDMSCLSLTIKSPQISLKTNPIRIPPGSSTPQEWLQFRGHAGVPANEGGMSLTRAQLQNELDTQRRATEFALRKRNHHEEQARNELEWQIKNTEDEIAEMESDIHGLDADLQAKTASLKLAHTRLENRTNRPGMDLCRDEVYIKHTLLHAQCRTHGLNRSSESNSVVQKMKLHHSRMLQDLSRKQEALSLEQRSMTTRTRLTSPSCSDKTPVLLVPLTNSSGRSNLQLLA
;
A
#
# COMPACT_ATOMS: atom_id res chain seq x y z
N MET A 1 142.74 5.44 -0.29
CA MET A 1 142.39 5.70 -1.70
C MET A 1 141.05 5.03 -1.97
N SER A 2 140.00 5.83 -2.10
CA SER A 2 138.67 5.39 -2.56
C SER A 2 138.68 5.13 -4.06
N ALA A 3 137.84 4.19 -4.49
CA ALA A 3 137.11 4.13 -5.78
C ALA A 3 137.10 2.67 -6.27
N LEU A 4 136.01 2.06 -6.74
CA LEU A 4 134.62 2.45 -6.95
C LEU A 4 133.88 1.10 -7.02
N LEU A 5 132.81 0.93 -6.24
CA LEU A 5 131.88 -0.18 -6.43
C LEU A 5 131.30 -0.06 -7.84
N ALA A 6 131.65 -0.96 -8.75
CA ALA A 6 131.05 -1.05 -10.07
C ALA A 6 129.56 -1.36 -9.89
N LYS A 7 128.69 -0.40 -10.20
CA LYS A 7 127.25 -0.67 -10.41
C LYS A 7 127.17 -1.70 -11.55
N PRO A 8 126.39 -2.79 -11.42
CA PRO A 8 126.12 -3.66 -12.55
C PRO A 8 125.18 -2.91 -13.50
N SER A 9 125.74 -2.03 -14.32
CA SER A 9 125.01 -1.41 -15.43
C SER A 9 125.12 -2.35 -16.62
N LEU A 10 124.03 -3.06 -16.92
CA LEU A 10 123.86 -3.67 -18.25
C LEU A 10 124.00 -2.55 -19.28
N HIS A 11 125.08 -2.58 -20.06
CA HIS A 11 125.27 -1.66 -21.16
C HIS A 11 124.56 -2.24 -22.38
N HIS A 12 123.37 -1.72 -22.66
CA HIS A 12 122.61 -2.08 -23.85
C HIS A 12 123.24 -1.49 -25.10
N SER A 13 123.16 -2.22 -26.21
CA SER A 13 123.58 -1.65 -27.50
C SER A 13 122.62 -0.52 -27.91
N VAL A 14 123.09 0.43 -28.73
CA VAL A 14 122.22 1.50 -29.27
C VAL A 14 121.02 0.91 -30.02
N SER A 15 121.19 -0.27 -30.65
CA SER A 15 120.09 -1.01 -31.29
C SER A 15 119.06 -1.52 -30.27
N GLU A 16 119.50 -2.11 -29.16
CA GLU A 16 118.60 -2.60 -28.10
C GLU A 16 117.86 -1.44 -27.40
N TRP A 17 118.55 -0.31 -27.17
CA TRP A 17 117.92 0.90 -26.64
C TRP A 17 116.87 1.47 -27.60
N ASN A 18 117.17 1.51 -28.89
CA ASN A 18 116.22 1.93 -29.93
C ASN A 18 115.01 0.98 -30.01
N SER A 19 115.22 -0.35 -29.97
CA SER A 19 114.14 -1.33 -29.98
C SER A 19 113.26 -1.23 -28.72
N ASN A 20 113.85 -1.04 -27.54
CA ASN A 20 113.09 -0.85 -26.30
C ASN A 20 112.28 0.46 -26.33
N ASN A 21 112.85 1.56 -26.81
CA ASN A 21 112.12 2.82 -26.96
C ASN A 21 110.99 2.73 -27.99
N GLN A 22 111.21 2.01 -29.11
CA GLN A 22 110.17 1.73 -30.09
C GLN A 22 109.04 0.87 -29.48
N GLN A 23 109.39 -0.16 -28.70
CA GLN A 23 108.41 -0.99 -28.00
C GLN A 23 107.62 -0.19 -26.96
N LEU A 24 108.28 0.64 -26.14
CA LEU A 24 107.63 1.52 -25.18
C LEU A 24 106.71 2.53 -25.88
N SER A 25 107.12 3.10 -27.01
CA SER A 25 106.28 4.00 -27.82
C SER A 25 105.06 3.26 -28.40
N ALA A 26 105.27 2.07 -28.96
CA ALA A 26 104.19 1.26 -29.54
C ALA A 26 103.20 0.79 -28.47
N THR A 27 103.67 0.38 -27.29
CA THR A 27 102.80 0.05 -26.15
C THR A 27 102.05 1.30 -25.66
N ALA A 28 102.71 2.46 -25.53
CA ALA A 28 102.04 3.71 -25.14
C ALA A 28 101.00 4.19 -26.17
N GLU A 29 101.23 3.97 -27.46
CA GLU A 29 100.26 4.22 -28.53
C GLU A 29 99.07 3.27 -28.45
N HIS A 30 99.33 1.97 -28.25
CA HIS A 30 98.27 0.97 -28.07
C HIS A 30 97.41 1.24 -26.85
N GLU A 31 98.00 1.53 -25.68
CA GLU A 31 97.28 1.86 -24.46
C GLU A 31 96.48 3.16 -24.60
N ARG A 32 97.03 4.19 -25.26
CA ARG A 32 96.28 5.42 -25.58
C ARG A 32 95.12 5.15 -26.53
N TYR A 33 95.30 4.27 -27.51
CA TYR A 33 94.24 3.86 -28.41
C TYR A 33 93.11 3.12 -27.67
N VAL A 34 93.43 2.10 -26.87
CA VAL A 34 92.47 1.35 -26.05
C VAL A 34 91.74 2.27 -25.08
N SER A 35 92.46 3.15 -24.38
CA SER A 35 91.86 4.16 -23.49
C SER A 35 90.91 5.10 -24.25
N ASN A 36 91.28 5.54 -25.46
CA ASN A 36 90.43 6.38 -26.28
C ASN A 36 89.14 5.67 -26.71
N VAL A 37 89.24 4.40 -27.13
CA VAL A 37 88.09 3.55 -27.49
C VAL A 37 87.15 3.38 -26.30
N ILE A 38 87.65 2.94 -25.13
CA ILE A 38 86.84 2.76 -23.91
C ILE A 38 86.17 4.07 -23.49
N ARG A 39 86.88 5.20 -23.57
CA ARG A 39 86.32 6.51 -23.25
C ARG A 39 85.24 6.94 -24.24
N GLN A 40 85.41 6.63 -25.53
CA GLN A 40 84.41 6.93 -26.55
C GLN A 40 83.16 6.04 -26.39
N GLU A 41 83.34 4.74 -26.15
CA GLU A 41 82.27 3.80 -25.80
C GLU A 41 81.54 4.22 -24.53
N GLY A 42 82.26 4.57 -23.46
CA GLY A 42 81.67 5.06 -22.21
C GLY A 42 80.88 6.37 -22.39
N ARG A 43 81.34 7.28 -23.26
CA ARG A 43 80.58 8.49 -23.62
C ARG A 43 79.31 8.15 -24.41
N SER A 44 79.40 7.25 -25.39
CA SER A 44 78.25 6.79 -26.16
C SER A 44 77.22 6.11 -25.25
N LEU A 45 77.65 5.19 -24.38
CA LEU A 45 76.78 4.50 -23.43
C LEU A 45 76.13 5.47 -22.45
N ARG A 46 76.86 6.47 -21.93
CA ARG A 46 76.29 7.50 -21.05
C ARG A 46 75.23 8.34 -21.77
N ASN A 47 75.48 8.72 -23.02
CA ASN A 47 74.51 9.48 -23.80
C ASN A 47 73.26 8.63 -24.10
N GLU A 48 73.44 7.38 -24.52
CA GLU A 48 72.36 6.43 -24.78
C GLU A 48 71.50 6.20 -23.53
N THR A 49 72.15 5.86 -22.40
CA THR A 49 71.46 5.63 -21.13
C THR A 49 70.76 6.89 -20.63
N ASN A 50 71.37 8.07 -20.72
CA ASN A 50 70.74 9.33 -20.33
C ASN A 50 69.51 9.66 -21.19
N CYS A 51 69.62 9.52 -22.51
CA CYS A 51 68.49 9.72 -23.42
C CYS A 51 67.37 8.72 -23.13
N LYS A 52 67.72 7.44 -22.93
CA LYS A 52 66.75 6.38 -22.64
C LYS A 52 66.05 6.62 -21.30
N THR A 53 66.79 6.89 -20.23
CA THR A 53 66.21 7.20 -18.91
C THR A 53 65.29 8.42 -18.95
N THR A 54 65.68 9.50 -19.66
CA THR A 54 64.82 10.68 -19.81
C THR A 54 63.56 10.39 -20.60
N CYS A 55 63.66 9.59 -21.66
CA CYS A 55 62.53 9.16 -22.48
C CYS A 55 61.57 8.25 -21.68
N ASP A 56 62.11 7.27 -20.96
CA ASP A 56 61.35 6.34 -20.14
C ASP A 56 60.65 7.07 -18.97
N ASP A 57 61.31 8.05 -18.34
CA ASP A 57 60.72 8.90 -17.29
C ASP A 57 59.55 9.74 -17.81
N ALA A 58 59.71 10.35 -18.99
CA ALA A 58 58.63 11.08 -19.66
C ALA A 58 57.46 10.17 -20.06
N ASP A 59 57.74 8.96 -20.59
CA ASP A 59 56.70 8.01 -20.97
C ASP A 59 55.93 7.48 -19.75
N THR A 60 56.62 7.12 -18.68
CA THR A 60 55.99 6.67 -17.43
C THR A 60 55.12 7.75 -16.80
N SER A 61 55.60 9.00 -16.75
CA SER A 61 54.83 10.15 -16.30
C SER A 61 53.57 10.37 -17.13
N ARG A 62 53.68 10.28 -18.47
CA ARG A 62 52.53 10.39 -19.38
C ARG A 62 51.51 9.27 -19.14
N ARG A 63 51.96 8.02 -19.06
CA ARG A 63 51.07 6.86 -18.83
C ARG A 63 50.37 6.91 -17.48
N LEU A 64 51.05 7.42 -16.45
CA LEU A 64 50.46 7.64 -15.13
C LEU A 64 49.41 8.77 -15.16
N SER A 65 49.67 9.85 -15.90
CA SER A 65 48.67 10.92 -16.14
C SER A 65 47.44 10.39 -16.88
N ASP A 66 47.62 9.60 -17.94
CA ASP A 66 46.51 8.98 -18.67
C ASP A 66 45.70 8.03 -17.76
N ARG A 67 46.38 7.30 -16.87
CA ARG A 67 45.73 6.44 -15.88
C ARG A 67 44.90 7.25 -14.90
N ALA A 68 45.47 8.31 -14.31
CA ALA A 68 44.76 9.21 -13.39
C ALA A 68 43.51 9.81 -14.06
N TRP A 69 43.62 10.28 -15.30
CA TRP A 69 42.48 10.79 -16.05
C TRP A 69 41.36 9.74 -16.24
N ASN A 70 41.74 8.51 -16.60
CA ASN A 70 40.77 7.41 -16.74
C ASN A 70 40.08 7.07 -15.42
N VAL A 71 40.81 7.03 -14.30
CA VAL A 71 40.24 6.77 -12.97
C VAL A 71 39.30 7.89 -12.56
N ALA A 72 39.65 9.15 -12.84
CA ALA A 72 38.80 10.32 -12.56
C ALA A 72 37.49 10.28 -13.34
N ARG A 73 37.54 9.96 -14.64
CA ARG A 73 36.33 9.76 -15.45
C ARG A 73 35.45 8.64 -14.90
N TRP A 74 36.04 7.53 -14.46
CA TRP A 74 35.26 6.45 -13.86
C TRP A 74 34.63 6.83 -12.53
N LYS A 75 35.32 7.63 -11.71
CA LYS A 75 34.76 8.19 -10.48
C LYS A 75 33.51 9.02 -10.80
N GLU A 76 33.59 9.94 -11.76
CA GLU A 76 32.45 10.78 -12.18
C GLU A 76 31.25 9.96 -12.66
N THR A 77 31.49 8.89 -13.45
CA THR A 77 30.40 8.00 -13.88
C THR A 77 29.74 7.25 -12.71
N LEU A 78 30.52 6.88 -11.69
CA LEU A 78 29.98 6.22 -10.49
C LEU A 78 29.21 7.20 -9.62
N GLU A 79 29.68 8.43 -9.47
CA GLU A 79 28.96 9.51 -8.76
C GLU A 79 27.63 9.82 -9.45
N THR A 80 27.62 9.90 -10.79
CA THR A 80 26.39 10.07 -11.58
C THR A 80 25.43 8.88 -11.39
N CYS A 81 25.96 7.66 -11.32
CA CYS A 81 25.15 6.46 -11.07
C CYS A 81 24.57 6.48 -9.66
N ALA A 82 25.35 6.88 -8.65
CA ALA A 82 24.89 7.00 -7.28
C ALA A 82 23.75 8.03 -7.16
N GLN A 83 23.90 9.19 -7.80
CA GLN A 83 22.85 10.20 -7.82
C GLN A 83 21.54 9.67 -8.43
N LYS A 84 21.61 8.90 -9.51
CA LYS A 84 20.42 8.27 -10.11
C LYS A 84 19.74 7.26 -9.17
N VAL A 85 20.54 6.49 -8.43
CA VAL A 85 20.01 5.55 -7.42
C VAL A 85 19.34 6.33 -6.29
N ASP A 86 19.92 7.44 -5.83
CA ASP A 86 19.30 8.30 -4.82
C ASP A 86 17.96 8.89 -5.34
N GLU A 87 17.91 9.35 -6.58
CA GLU A 87 16.67 9.84 -7.24
C GLU A 87 15.59 8.74 -7.34
N GLU A 88 15.95 7.51 -7.71
CA GLU A 88 15.03 6.35 -7.71
C GLU A 88 14.56 6.00 -6.28
N MET A 89 15.47 6.01 -5.30
CA MET A 89 15.13 5.74 -3.90
C MET A 89 14.14 6.77 -3.34
N ASP A 90 14.34 8.05 -3.63
CA ASP A 90 13.43 9.12 -3.20
C ASP A 90 12.05 8.97 -3.86
N ALA A 91 12.02 8.69 -5.17
CA ALA A 91 10.78 8.47 -5.92
C ALA A 91 10.00 7.24 -5.40
N LEU A 92 10.70 6.14 -5.13
CA LEU A 92 10.10 4.91 -4.61
C LEU A 92 9.61 5.08 -3.16
N THR A 93 10.35 5.82 -2.34
CA THR A 93 9.95 6.17 -0.96
C THR A 93 8.66 6.98 -0.97
N LEU A 94 8.58 8.03 -1.80
CA LEU A 94 7.36 8.82 -1.96
C LEU A 94 6.19 7.95 -2.44
N CYS A 95 6.42 7.05 -3.40
CA CYS A 95 5.38 6.15 -3.90
C CYS A 95 4.87 5.18 -2.83
N LYS A 96 5.77 4.66 -1.99
CA LYS A 96 5.44 3.81 -0.83
C LYS A 96 4.59 4.57 0.18
N GLU A 97 5.01 5.78 0.58
CA GLU A 97 4.27 6.61 1.53
C GLU A 97 2.85 6.94 1.02
N GLN A 98 2.71 7.29 -0.26
CA GLN A 98 1.39 7.51 -0.87
C GLN A 98 0.52 6.25 -0.86
N THR A 99 1.12 5.08 -1.03
CA THR A 99 0.41 3.79 -1.01
C THR A 99 -0.01 3.41 0.42
N GLU A 100 0.81 3.70 1.43
CA GLU A 100 0.48 3.57 2.85
C GLU A 100 -0.65 4.51 3.26
N GLN A 101 -0.62 5.75 2.78
CA GLN A 101 -1.72 6.70 2.99
C GLN A 101 -3.02 6.22 2.35
N ALA A 102 -2.95 5.69 1.12
CA ALA A 102 -4.10 5.11 0.44
C ALA A 102 -4.65 3.90 1.22
N LEU A 103 -3.78 3.03 1.73
CA LEU A 103 -4.16 1.90 2.57
C LEU A 103 -4.85 2.38 3.85
N ALA A 104 -4.28 3.35 4.57
CA ALA A 104 -4.89 3.93 5.75
C ALA A 104 -6.27 4.55 5.46
N ALA A 105 -6.43 5.20 4.30
CA ALA A 105 -7.69 5.80 3.88
C ALA A 105 -8.81 4.77 3.66
N THR A 106 -8.49 3.50 3.39
CA THR A 106 -9.50 2.43 3.24
C THR A 106 -10.11 1.94 4.56
N SER A 107 -9.51 2.26 5.71
CA SER A 107 -10.02 1.85 7.04
C SER A 107 -11.40 2.41 7.33
N VAL A 108 -11.63 3.70 7.06
CA VAL A 108 -12.90 4.38 7.32
C VAL A 108 -14.04 3.80 6.47
N PRO A 109 -13.89 3.61 5.14
CA PRO A 109 -14.85 2.86 4.32
C PRO A 109 -15.20 1.48 4.86
N LEU A 110 -14.21 0.70 5.30
CA LEU A 110 -14.43 -0.63 5.85
C LEU A 110 -15.28 -0.58 7.12
N GLU A 111 -14.88 0.26 8.08
CA GLU A 111 -15.62 0.45 9.35
C GLU A 111 -17.06 0.89 9.10
N VAL A 112 -17.27 1.84 8.19
CA VAL A 112 -18.60 2.36 7.83
C VAL A 112 -19.45 1.26 7.22
N SER A 113 -18.93 0.49 6.25
CA SER A 113 -19.70 -0.58 5.59
C SER A 113 -20.00 -1.73 6.56
N SER A 114 -19.07 -2.09 7.44
CA SER A 114 -19.32 -3.05 8.52
C SER A 114 -20.36 -2.55 9.51
N GLU A 115 -20.29 -1.28 9.94
CA GLU A 115 -21.29 -0.68 10.84
C GLU A 115 -22.69 -0.69 10.18
N CYS A 116 -22.79 -0.33 8.89
CA CYS A 116 -24.04 -0.42 8.13
C CYS A 116 -24.62 -1.84 8.12
N LEU A 117 -23.78 -2.87 7.95
CA LEU A 117 -24.23 -4.26 8.04
C LEU A 117 -24.74 -4.61 9.44
N THR A 118 -24.01 -4.23 10.51
CA THR A 118 -24.46 -4.49 11.89
C THR A 118 -25.78 -3.79 12.23
N LEU A 119 -26.00 -2.57 11.74
CA LEU A 119 -27.25 -1.86 11.90
C LEU A 119 -28.41 -2.59 11.21
N ARG A 120 -28.16 -3.16 10.04
CA ARG A 120 -29.17 -3.91 9.29
C ARG A 120 -29.46 -5.27 9.91
N ASP A 121 -28.46 -5.95 10.46
CA ASP A 121 -28.64 -7.20 11.20
C ASP A 121 -29.46 -7.00 12.50
N SER A 122 -29.57 -5.77 13.00
CA SER A 122 -30.40 -5.44 14.17
C SER A 122 -31.91 -5.31 13.88
N ARG A 123 -32.31 -5.39 12.60
CA ARG A 123 -33.72 -5.37 12.17
C ARG A 123 -34.48 -6.61 12.67
N ARG A 124 -35.80 -6.50 12.81
CA ARG A 124 -36.64 -7.52 13.46
C ARG A 124 -37.75 -8.03 12.55
N GLY A 125 -38.07 -9.31 12.69
CA GLY A 125 -39.19 -9.94 11.98
C GLY A 125 -39.01 -9.90 10.46
N PHE A 126 -40.06 -9.53 9.73
CA PHE A 126 -40.03 -9.47 8.26
C PHE A 126 -39.18 -8.33 7.69
N GLU A 127 -38.72 -7.39 8.52
CA GLU A 127 -37.81 -6.33 8.09
C GLU A 127 -36.35 -6.81 7.94
N LEU A 128 -36.01 -7.97 8.53
CA LEU A 128 -34.74 -8.66 8.31
C LEU A 128 -34.80 -9.46 7.00
N ALA A 129 -34.79 -8.74 5.89
CA ALA A 129 -34.85 -9.33 4.54
C ALA A 129 -33.48 -9.23 3.86
N HIS A 130 -33.07 -10.29 3.16
CA HIS A 130 -31.93 -10.21 2.24
C HIS A 130 -32.34 -9.41 1.01
N ASP A 131 -31.90 -8.16 0.96
CA ASP A 131 -32.22 -7.24 -0.13
C ASP A 131 -30.95 -6.86 -0.93
N PRO A 132 -31.10 -6.11 -2.04
CA PRO A 132 -29.96 -5.68 -2.83
C PRO A 132 -28.95 -4.81 -2.06
N VAL A 133 -29.35 -4.16 -0.96
CA VAL A 133 -28.43 -3.35 -0.14
C VAL A 133 -27.45 -4.25 0.60
N ASP A 134 -27.93 -5.35 1.20
CA ASP A 134 -27.05 -6.29 1.90
C ASP A 134 -26.01 -6.90 0.96
N VAL A 135 -26.40 -7.22 -0.27
CA VAL A 135 -25.48 -7.72 -1.29
C VAL A 135 -24.43 -6.66 -1.65
N GLN A 136 -24.85 -5.41 -1.86
CA GLN A 136 -23.90 -4.34 -2.22
C GLN A 136 -22.94 -3.98 -1.08
N LEU A 137 -23.42 -3.99 0.17
CA LEU A 137 -22.57 -3.75 1.35
C LEU A 137 -21.54 -4.87 1.55
N LYS A 138 -21.94 -6.14 1.40
CA LYS A 138 -21.00 -7.28 1.46
C LYS A 138 -19.96 -7.20 0.34
N ASN A 139 -20.40 -6.93 -0.89
CA ASN A 139 -19.49 -6.73 -2.02
C ASN A 139 -18.52 -5.55 -1.79
N GLU A 140 -18.99 -4.46 -1.16
CA GLU A 140 -18.15 -3.31 -0.80
C GLU A 140 -17.08 -3.70 0.23
N VAL A 141 -17.44 -4.43 1.29
CA VAL A 141 -16.49 -4.95 2.29
C VAL A 141 -15.44 -5.86 1.64
N GLU A 142 -15.89 -6.86 0.88
CA GLU A 142 -14.97 -7.80 0.21
C GLU A 142 -14.04 -7.09 -0.78
N LEU A 143 -14.54 -6.07 -1.50
CA LEU A 143 -13.70 -5.28 -2.40
C LEU A 143 -12.66 -4.47 -1.62
N ILE A 144 -13.06 -3.81 -0.52
CA ILE A 144 -12.13 -3.05 0.31
C ILE A 144 -11.04 -3.95 0.88
N GLU A 145 -11.38 -5.14 1.38
CA GLU A 145 -10.39 -6.10 1.89
C GLU A 145 -9.42 -6.57 0.80
N ARG A 146 -9.91 -6.86 -0.41
CA ARG A 146 -9.04 -7.19 -1.55
C ARG A 146 -8.10 -6.04 -1.90
N VAL A 147 -8.61 -4.80 -1.95
CA VAL A 147 -7.80 -3.61 -2.22
C VAL A 147 -6.73 -3.44 -1.14
N GLN A 148 -7.07 -3.62 0.15
CA GLN A 148 -6.11 -3.56 1.25
C GLN A 148 -4.98 -4.58 1.08
N GLN A 149 -5.31 -5.83 0.76
CA GLN A 149 -4.31 -6.87 0.50
C GLN A 149 -3.37 -6.51 -0.66
N VAL A 150 -3.94 -6.01 -1.76
CA VAL A 150 -3.15 -5.59 -2.92
C VAL A 150 -2.23 -4.43 -2.54
N LEU A 151 -2.72 -3.39 -1.87
CA LEU A 151 -1.91 -2.25 -1.44
C LEU A 151 -0.78 -2.69 -0.48
N GLN A 152 -1.07 -3.58 0.47
CA GLN A 152 -0.09 -4.13 1.39
C GLN A 152 1.04 -4.86 0.66
N GLN A 153 0.71 -5.73 -0.31
CA GLN A 153 1.72 -6.42 -1.13
C GLN A 153 2.58 -5.45 -1.94
N HIS A 154 2.02 -4.33 -2.40
CA HIS A 154 2.79 -3.31 -3.11
C HIS A 154 3.75 -2.57 -2.19
N ILE A 155 3.34 -2.27 -0.95
CA ILE A 155 4.18 -1.66 0.08
C ILE A 155 5.37 -2.57 0.41
N GLU A 156 5.13 -3.87 0.58
CA GLU A 156 6.16 -4.88 0.84
C GLU A 156 7.18 -4.95 -0.30
N LYS A 157 6.72 -5.06 -1.55
CA LYS A 157 7.61 -5.06 -2.74
C LYS A 157 8.42 -3.78 -2.88
N ALA A 158 7.80 -2.62 -2.64
CA ALA A 158 8.51 -1.34 -2.67
C ALA A 158 9.59 -1.28 -1.59
N PHE A 159 9.32 -1.81 -0.39
CA PHE A 159 10.30 -1.90 0.68
C PHE A 159 11.47 -2.85 0.35
N GLU A 160 11.20 -4.00 -0.24
CA GLU A 160 12.24 -4.94 -0.71
C GLU A 160 13.15 -4.28 -1.76
N HIS A 161 12.55 -3.58 -2.73
CA HIS A 161 13.29 -2.84 -3.76
C HIS A 161 14.16 -1.72 -3.14
N LEU A 162 13.64 -0.97 -2.16
CA LEU A 162 14.43 0.03 -1.43
C LEU A 162 15.64 -0.59 -0.72
N CYS A 163 15.49 -1.77 -0.11
CA CYS A 163 16.61 -2.48 0.52
C CYS A 163 17.72 -2.82 -0.50
N VAL A 164 17.33 -3.29 -1.69
CA VAL A 164 18.28 -3.63 -2.77
C VAL A 164 18.98 -2.38 -3.30
N LEU A 165 18.24 -1.29 -3.54
CA LEU A 165 18.81 -0.02 -3.97
C LEU A 165 19.77 0.55 -2.92
N GLN A 166 19.44 0.44 -1.64
CA GLN A 166 20.30 0.87 -0.55
C GLN A 166 21.62 0.09 -0.48
N GLU A 167 21.59 -1.23 -0.71
CA GLU A 167 22.81 -2.05 -0.82
C GLU A 167 23.64 -1.66 -2.06
N ASN A 168 23.00 -1.46 -3.21
CA ASN A 168 23.68 -1.00 -4.42
C ASN A 168 24.34 0.37 -4.21
N ARG A 169 23.65 1.30 -3.53
CA ARG A 169 24.22 2.59 -3.12
C ARG A 169 25.43 2.37 -2.21
N HIS A 170 25.37 1.44 -1.27
CA HIS A 170 26.49 1.14 -0.39
C HIS A 170 27.73 0.72 -1.16
N GLN A 171 27.57 -0.22 -2.09
CA GLN A 171 28.62 -0.70 -2.97
C GLN A 171 29.19 0.42 -3.85
N LEU A 172 28.33 1.25 -4.46
CA LEU A 172 28.75 2.39 -5.28
C LEU A 172 29.61 3.38 -4.48
N THR A 173 29.26 3.69 -3.23
CA THR A 173 30.07 4.56 -2.38
C THR A 173 31.42 3.94 -2.04
N GLY A 174 31.47 2.64 -1.75
CA GLY A 174 32.73 1.92 -1.56
C GLY A 174 33.62 2.00 -2.81
N ASP A 175 33.03 1.81 -3.99
CA ASP A 175 33.74 1.92 -5.26
C ASP A 175 34.24 3.34 -5.54
N ILE A 176 33.45 4.37 -5.24
CA ILE A 176 33.86 5.77 -5.36
C ILE A 176 35.04 6.06 -4.43
N GLN A 177 34.99 5.61 -3.16
CA GLN A 177 36.09 5.78 -2.22
C GLN A 177 37.37 5.10 -2.73
N ASN A 178 37.26 3.85 -3.21
CA ASN A 178 38.39 3.14 -3.80
C ASN A 178 38.99 3.91 -4.99
N LYS A 179 38.16 4.57 -5.82
CA LYS A 179 38.65 5.41 -6.93
C LYS A 179 39.30 6.69 -6.45
N MET A 180 38.79 7.31 -5.39
CA MET A 180 39.40 8.49 -4.76
C MET A 180 40.77 8.17 -4.19
N ASP A 181 40.91 7.08 -3.44
CA ASP A 181 42.19 6.63 -2.88
C ASP A 181 43.19 6.28 -3.99
N THR A 182 42.73 5.63 -5.06
CA THR A 182 43.57 5.34 -6.24
C THR A 182 44.08 6.64 -6.89
N LEU A 183 43.21 7.64 -7.05
CA LEU A 183 43.59 8.94 -7.62
C LEU A 183 44.59 9.67 -6.73
N ASP A 184 44.40 9.65 -5.42
CA ASP A 184 45.32 10.31 -4.48
C ASP A 184 46.73 9.69 -4.56
N ILE A 185 46.81 8.36 -4.64
CA ILE A 185 48.07 7.64 -4.84
C ILE A 185 48.71 8.00 -6.19
N ASP A 186 47.95 7.92 -7.29
CA ASP A 186 48.46 8.20 -8.63
C ASP A 186 48.93 9.67 -8.78
N MET A 187 48.17 10.62 -8.22
CA MET A 187 48.52 12.04 -8.22
C MET A 187 49.74 12.33 -7.33
N SER A 188 49.83 11.67 -6.17
CA SER A 188 51.02 11.73 -5.31
C SER A 188 52.25 11.23 -6.06
N CYS A 189 52.13 10.12 -6.81
CA CYS A 189 53.21 9.58 -7.62
C CYS A 189 53.62 10.54 -8.75
N LEU A 190 52.67 11.20 -9.43
CA LEU A 190 52.93 12.22 -10.45
C LEU A 190 53.66 13.45 -9.88
N SER A 191 53.43 13.78 -8.61
CA SER A 191 54.08 14.92 -7.96
C SER A 191 55.54 14.67 -7.58
N LEU A 192 55.97 13.40 -7.54
CA LEU A 192 57.33 13.03 -7.19
C LEU A 192 58.30 13.41 -8.31
N THR A 193 59.31 14.20 -7.95
CA THR A 193 60.46 14.51 -8.81
C THR A 193 61.74 13.86 -8.25
N ILE A 194 62.81 13.81 -9.06
CA ILE A 194 64.13 13.31 -8.67
C ILE A 194 64.72 14.06 -7.44
N LYS A 195 64.24 15.26 -7.14
CA LYS A 195 64.67 16.07 -5.99
C LYS A 195 63.85 15.83 -4.72
N SER A 196 62.86 14.94 -4.77
CA SER A 196 61.94 14.71 -3.66
C SER A 196 62.63 13.91 -2.54
N PRO A 197 62.45 14.28 -1.26
CA PRO A 197 63.19 13.67 -0.14
C PRO A 197 62.80 12.21 0.16
N GLN A 198 61.67 11.72 -0.36
CA GLN A 198 61.10 10.41 -0.06
C GLN A 198 61.45 9.31 -1.07
N ILE A 199 62.28 9.60 -2.08
CA ILE A 199 62.70 8.60 -3.07
C ILE A 199 63.80 7.71 -2.49
N SER A 200 63.67 6.39 -2.65
CA SER A 200 64.67 5.42 -2.18
C SER A 200 64.63 4.14 -3.02
N LEU A 201 65.74 3.41 -3.09
CA LEU A 201 65.75 2.06 -3.63
C LEU A 201 64.94 1.14 -2.72
N LYS A 202 64.04 0.34 -3.30
CA LYS A 202 63.18 -0.60 -2.57
C LYS A 202 63.75 -2.02 -2.69
N THR A 203 63.65 -2.79 -1.60
CA THR A 203 64.24 -4.14 -1.50
C THR A 203 63.59 -5.15 -2.45
N ASN A 204 62.31 -4.97 -2.80
CA ASN A 204 61.61 -5.86 -3.74
C ASN A 204 60.58 -5.06 -4.59
N PRO A 205 61.02 -4.34 -5.64
CA PRO A 205 60.18 -3.40 -6.38
C PRO A 205 59.21 -4.05 -7.35
N ILE A 206 59.40 -5.34 -7.70
CA ILE A 206 58.58 -6.08 -8.68
C ILE A 206 57.54 -6.97 -7.96
N ARG A 207 57.35 -6.78 -6.65
CA ARG A 207 56.39 -7.57 -5.88
C ARG A 207 54.96 -7.26 -6.33
N ILE A 208 54.23 -8.30 -6.71
CA ILE A 208 52.79 -8.24 -6.96
C ILE A 208 52.06 -8.65 -5.66
N PRO A 209 51.23 -7.77 -5.07
CA PRO A 209 50.44 -8.13 -3.90
C PRO A 209 49.44 -9.26 -4.20
N PRO A 210 49.19 -10.20 -3.27
CA PRO A 210 48.15 -11.21 -3.44
C PRO A 210 46.77 -10.54 -3.55
N GLY A 211 45.94 -11.00 -4.48
CA GLY A 211 44.62 -10.41 -4.77
C GLY A 211 44.64 -9.29 -5.84
N SER A 212 45.77 -9.07 -6.52
CA SER A 212 45.84 -8.15 -7.66
C SER A 212 45.05 -8.68 -8.87
N SER A 213 44.15 -7.86 -9.41
CA SER A 213 43.43 -8.15 -10.66
C SER A 213 44.17 -7.61 -11.89
N THR A 214 44.13 -8.35 -12.99
CA THR A 214 44.55 -7.84 -14.30
C THR A 214 43.52 -6.88 -14.90
N PRO A 215 43.90 -5.99 -15.84
CA PRO A 215 42.95 -5.12 -16.53
C PRO A 215 41.83 -5.87 -17.26
N GLN A 216 42.09 -7.07 -17.78
CA GLN A 216 41.08 -7.92 -18.40
C GLN A 216 40.06 -8.48 -17.38
N GLU A 217 40.53 -8.95 -16.22
CA GLU A 217 39.66 -9.43 -15.13
C GLU A 217 38.81 -8.29 -14.56
N TRP A 218 39.36 -7.06 -14.49
CA TRP A 218 38.63 -5.86 -14.09
C TRP A 218 37.48 -5.50 -15.04
N LEU A 219 37.66 -5.69 -16.36
CA LEU A 219 36.62 -5.44 -17.36
C LEU A 219 35.49 -6.49 -17.29
N GLN A 220 35.81 -7.75 -17.00
CA GLN A 220 34.81 -8.83 -16.87
C GLN A 220 33.95 -8.69 -15.61
N PHE A 221 34.54 -8.24 -14.50
CA PHE A 221 33.81 -7.98 -13.24
C PHE A 221 32.68 -6.94 -13.40
N ARG A 222 32.80 -6.02 -14.36
CA ARG A 222 31.85 -4.91 -14.59
C ARG A 222 30.65 -5.29 -15.47
N GLY A 223 30.77 -6.33 -16.30
CA GLY A 223 29.75 -6.70 -17.29
C GLY A 223 28.46 -7.29 -16.71
N HIS A 224 28.40 -7.56 -15.40
CA HIS A 224 27.27 -8.24 -14.75
C HIS A 224 26.35 -7.31 -13.93
N ALA A 225 26.65 -6.01 -13.83
CA ALA A 225 25.84 -5.05 -13.07
C ALA A 225 24.84 -4.33 -13.98
N GLY A 226 23.78 -5.03 -14.40
CA GLY A 226 22.64 -4.45 -15.09
C GLY A 226 21.36 -4.82 -14.37
N VAL A 227 20.81 -3.91 -13.58
CA VAL A 227 19.49 -4.07 -12.96
C VAL A 227 18.44 -3.64 -13.99
N PRO A 228 17.43 -4.46 -14.29
CA PRO A 228 16.33 -4.04 -15.14
C PRO A 228 15.43 -3.06 -14.38
N ALA A 229 15.27 -1.85 -14.93
CA ALA A 229 14.28 -0.89 -14.49
C ALA A 229 12.89 -1.35 -14.94
N ASN A 230 11.97 -1.56 -13.99
CA ASN A 230 10.58 -1.87 -14.28
C ASN A 230 9.68 -1.02 -13.37
N GLU A 231 9.54 0.27 -13.67
CA GLU A 231 8.80 1.22 -12.82
C GLU A 231 7.57 1.86 -13.49
N GLY A 232 7.05 1.28 -14.58
CA GLY A 232 5.86 1.84 -15.26
C GLY A 232 4.50 1.41 -14.70
N GLY A 233 4.43 0.38 -13.85
CA GLY A 233 3.18 -0.31 -13.55
C GLY A 233 2.38 0.19 -12.34
N MET A 234 3.02 0.87 -11.38
CA MET A 234 2.48 1.01 -10.01
C MET A 234 1.48 2.16 -9.81
N SER A 235 1.64 3.26 -10.55
CA SER A 235 0.71 4.40 -10.47
C SER A 235 -0.64 4.08 -11.13
N LEU A 236 -0.60 3.28 -12.20
CA LEU A 236 -1.77 2.92 -12.99
C LEU A 236 -2.70 1.95 -12.23
N THR A 237 -2.14 1.02 -11.44
CA THR A 237 -2.92 0.10 -10.61
C THR A 237 -3.66 0.82 -9.47
N ARG A 238 -3.05 1.81 -8.82
CA ARG A 238 -3.70 2.58 -7.73
C ARG A 238 -4.95 3.33 -8.22
N ALA A 239 -4.84 4.01 -9.36
CA ALA A 239 -5.97 4.75 -9.94
C ALA A 239 -7.12 3.82 -10.34
N GLN A 240 -6.81 2.62 -10.84
CA GLN A 240 -7.80 1.59 -11.14
C GLN A 240 -8.54 1.14 -9.89
N LEU A 241 -7.81 0.79 -8.81
CA LEU A 241 -8.41 0.37 -7.54
C LEU A 241 -9.29 1.46 -6.93
N GLN A 242 -8.86 2.72 -6.98
CA GLN A 242 -9.66 3.84 -6.49
C GLN A 242 -10.97 3.98 -7.26
N ASN A 243 -10.92 3.83 -8.59
CA ASN A 243 -12.13 3.90 -9.42
C ASN A 243 -13.07 2.72 -9.14
N GLU A 244 -12.54 1.51 -8.90
CA GLU A 244 -13.33 0.36 -8.47
C GLU A 244 -14.03 0.61 -7.13
N LEU A 245 -13.34 1.18 -6.14
CA LEU A 245 -13.95 1.57 -4.87
C LEU A 245 -15.04 2.63 -5.06
N ASP A 246 -14.81 3.66 -5.87
CA ASP A 246 -15.78 4.74 -6.11
C ASP A 246 -17.01 4.25 -6.88
N THR A 247 -16.84 3.33 -7.82
CA THR A 247 -17.96 2.71 -8.55
C THR A 247 -18.80 1.84 -7.62
N GLN A 248 -18.16 1.00 -6.79
CA GLN A 248 -18.87 0.18 -5.81
C GLN A 248 -19.59 1.03 -4.76
N ARG A 249 -18.94 2.07 -4.22
CA ARG A 249 -19.55 3.03 -3.29
C ARG A 249 -20.83 3.65 -3.86
N ARG A 250 -20.78 4.12 -5.11
CA ARG A 250 -21.94 4.71 -5.80
C ARG A 250 -23.08 3.71 -5.98
N ALA A 251 -22.76 2.45 -6.30
CA ALA A 251 -23.74 1.38 -6.40
C ALA A 251 -24.44 1.11 -5.05
N THR A 252 -23.69 1.04 -3.96
CA THR A 252 -24.24 0.88 -2.60
C THR A 252 -25.12 2.07 -2.21
N GLU A 253 -24.67 3.30 -2.43
CA GLU A 253 -25.46 4.49 -2.11
C GLU A 253 -26.77 4.56 -2.91
N PHE A 254 -26.75 4.15 -4.19
CA PHE A 254 -27.96 4.05 -4.99
C PHE A 254 -28.94 3.01 -4.44
N ALA A 255 -28.43 1.82 -4.07
CA ALA A 255 -29.24 0.76 -3.49
C ALA A 255 -29.90 1.21 -2.17
N LEU A 256 -29.15 1.87 -1.28
CA LEU A 256 -29.65 2.41 -0.02
C LEU A 256 -30.78 3.43 -0.23
N ARG A 257 -30.57 4.42 -1.10
CA ARG A 257 -31.61 5.44 -1.40
C ARG A 257 -32.88 4.79 -1.95
N LYS A 258 -32.73 3.82 -2.86
CA LYS A 258 -33.86 3.09 -3.43
C LYS A 258 -34.62 2.29 -2.37
N ARG A 259 -33.90 1.59 -1.47
CA ARG A 259 -34.52 0.79 -0.41
C ARG A 259 -35.24 1.66 0.61
N ASN A 260 -34.64 2.77 1.02
CA ASN A 260 -35.23 3.73 1.94
C ASN A 260 -36.56 4.28 1.39
N HIS A 261 -36.61 4.65 0.11
CA HIS A 261 -37.85 5.09 -0.54
C HIS A 261 -38.94 4.00 -0.52
N HIS A 262 -38.59 2.74 -0.80
CA HIS A 262 -39.56 1.64 -0.72
C HIS A 262 -40.07 1.40 0.71
N GLU A 263 -39.22 1.55 1.73
CA GLU A 263 -39.65 1.44 3.14
C GLU A 263 -40.59 2.59 3.54
N GLU A 264 -40.32 3.81 3.09
CA GLU A 264 -41.21 4.96 3.33
C GLU A 264 -42.58 4.76 2.66
N GLN A 265 -42.60 4.25 1.42
CA GLN A 265 -43.84 3.90 0.72
C GLN A 265 -44.64 2.83 1.48
N ALA A 266 -43.97 1.76 1.92
CA ALA A 266 -44.62 0.69 2.68
C ALA A 266 -45.16 1.16 4.03
N ARG A 267 -44.46 2.08 4.72
CA ARG A 267 -44.95 2.72 5.94
C ARG A 267 -46.21 3.55 5.67
N ASN A 268 -46.16 4.45 4.68
CA ASN A 268 -47.28 5.34 4.36
C ASN A 268 -48.54 4.57 3.94
N GLU A 269 -48.36 3.50 3.15
CA GLU A 269 -49.46 2.60 2.78
C GLU A 269 -50.05 1.93 4.01
N LEU A 270 -49.22 1.43 4.94
CA LEU A 270 -49.70 0.77 6.15
C LEU A 270 -50.44 1.74 7.08
N GLU A 271 -49.96 2.98 7.22
CA GLU A 271 -50.66 4.05 7.95
C GLU A 271 -52.03 4.35 7.35
N TRP A 272 -52.12 4.38 6.02
CA TRP A 272 -53.38 4.57 5.30
C TRP A 272 -54.36 3.40 5.55
N GLN A 273 -53.89 2.16 5.46
CA GLN A 273 -54.69 0.95 5.73
C GLN A 273 -55.18 0.89 7.18
N ILE A 274 -54.33 1.28 8.13
CA ILE A 274 -54.70 1.35 9.56
C ILE A 274 -55.85 2.33 9.74
N LYS A 275 -55.72 3.55 9.19
CA LYS A 275 -56.78 4.57 9.28
C LYS A 275 -58.10 4.10 8.66
N ASN A 276 -58.04 3.54 7.46
CA ASN A 276 -59.25 3.04 6.78
C ASN A 276 -59.91 1.89 7.57
N THR A 277 -59.11 1.04 8.23
CA THR A 277 -59.62 -0.04 9.08
C THR A 277 -60.23 0.50 10.39
N GLU A 278 -59.67 1.57 10.96
CA GLU A 278 -60.23 2.27 12.13
C GLU A 278 -61.60 2.88 11.81
N ASP A 279 -61.71 3.55 10.66
CA ASP A 279 -62.96 4.16 10.19
C ASP A 279 -64.04 3.07 9.96
N GLU A 280 -63.70 1.96 9.31
CA GLU A 280 -64.62 0.82 9.08
C GLU A 280 -65.02 0.12 10.39
N ILE A 281 -64.10 -0.01 11.36
CA ILE A 281 -64.44 -0.54 12.70
C ILE A 281 -65.46 0.37 13.38
N ALA A 282 -65.28 1.69 13.31
CA ALA A 282 -66.20 2.66 13.92
C ALA A 282 -67.58 2.63 13.25
N GLU A 283 -67.64 2.49 11.93
CA GLU A 283 -68.90 2.34 11.18
C GLU A 283 -69.62 1.03 11.57
N MET A 284 -68.91 -0.09 11.60
CA MET A 284 -69.48 -1.39 11.99
C MET A 284 -69.94 -1.41 13.46
N GLU A 285 -69.25 -0.71 14.37
CA GLU A 285 -69.69 -0.54 15.76
C GLU A 285 -70.97 0.31 15.86
N SER A 286 -71.10 1.35 15.04
CA SER A 286 -72.34 2.13 14.92
C SER A 286 -73.49 1.26 14.40
N ASP A 287 -73.25 0.41 13.39
CA ASP A 287 -74.24 -0.52 12.87
C ASP A 287 -74.69 -1.56 13.90
N ILE A 288 -73.76 -2.09 14.70
CA ILE A 288 -74.09 -3.00 15.82
C ILE A 288 -74.99 -2.28 16.84
N HIS A 289 -74.66 -1.05 17.23
CA HIS A 289 -75.53 -0.25 18.11
C HIS A 289 -76.91 0.00 17.51
N GLY A 290 -76.97 0.29 16.19
CA GLY A 290 -78.22 0.45 15.46
C GLY A 290 -79.07 -0.83 15.46
N LEU A 291 -78.46 -1.99 15.17
CA LEU A 291 -79.12 -3.30 15.21
C LEU A 291 -79.65 -3.65 16.60
N ASP A 292 -78.88 -3.34 17.65
CA ASP A 292 -79.29 -3.57 19.03
C ASP A 292 -80.49 -2.67 19.43
N ALA A 293 -80.47 -1.40 19.03
CA ALA A 293 -81.60 -0.49 19.23
C ALA A 293 -82.87 -0.97 18.48
N ASP A 294 -82.72 -1.44 17.25
CA ASP A 294 -83.79 -2.01 16.43
C ASP A 294 -84.40 -3.26 17.07
N LEU A 295 -83.55 -4.15 17.58
CA LEU A 295 -83.96 -5.33 18.34
C LEU A 295 -84.73 -4.95 19.61
N GLN A 296 -84.28 -3.94 20.34
CA GLN A 296 -84.98 -3.42 21.52
C GLN A 296 -86.35 -2.85 21.15
N ALA A 297 -86.45 -2.02 20.11
CA ALA A 297 -87.71 -1.44 19.66
C ALA A 297 -88.74 -2.52 19.26
N LYS A 298 -88.29 -3.57 18.56
CA LYS A 298 -89.14 -4.70 18.12
C LYS A 298 -89.50 -5.67 19.27
N THR A 299 -88.83 -5.59 20.42
CA THR A 299 -89.04 -6.50 21.55
C THR A 299 -90.46 -6.43 22.12
N ALA A 300 -91.07 -5.24 22.19
CA ALA A 300 -92.44 -5.08 22.70
C ALA A 300 -93.48 -5.77 21.80
N SER A 301 -93.38 -5.57 20.49
CA SER A 301 -94.24 -6.22 19.48
C SER A 301 -94.07 -7.74 19.49
N LEU A 302 -92.85 -8.23 19.68
CA LEU A 302 -92.54 -9.65 19.78
C LEU A 302 -93.14 -10.27 21.07
N LYS A 303 -93.01 -9.59 22.22
CA LYS A 303 -93.65 -9.98 23.49
C LYS A 303 -95.17 -10.10 23.32
N LEU A 304 -95.81 -9.12 22.67
CA LEU A 304 -97.25 -9.16 22.40
C LEU A 304 -97.63 -10.35 21.50
N ALA A 305 -96.87 -10.60 20.43
CA ALA A 305 -97.10 -11.74 19.55
C ALA A 305 -96.96 -13.08 20.29
N HIS A 306 -95.96 -13.20 21.18
CA HIS A 306 -95.75 -14.37 22.04
C HIS A 306 -96.92 -14.58 23.01
N THR A 307 -97.33 -13.55 23.76
CA THR A 307 -98.46 -13.65 24.68
C THR A 307 -99.75 -14.03 23.96
N ARG A 308 -99.99 -13.48 22.76
CA ARG A 308 -101.15 -13.85 21.93
C ARG A 308 -101.07 -15.30 21.44
N LEU A 309 -99.89 -15.79 21.05
CA LEU A 309 -99.67 -17.19 20.67
C LEU A 309 -99.92 -18.12 21.84
N GLU A 310 -99.36 -17.81 23.02
CA GLU A 310 -99.52 -18.59 24.25
C GLU A 310 -100.99 -18.69 24.65
N ASN A 311 -101.72 -17.57 24.71
CA ASN A 311 -103.14 -17.62 25.07
C ASN A 311 -103.98 -18.48 24.11
N ARG A 312 -103.58 -18.57 22.83
CA ARG A 312 -104.29 -19.34 21.80
C ARG A 312 -104.03 -20.85 21.89
N THR A 313 -103.04 -21.31 22.67
CA THR A 313 -102.83 -22.75 22.91
C THR A 313 -103.92 -23.36 23.80
N ASN A 314 -104.65 -22.53 24.56
CA ASN A 314 -105.74 -22.95 25.45
C ASN A 314 -107.08 -23.21 24.73
N ARG A 315 -107.11 -23.22 23.39
CA ARG A 315 -108.33 -23.46 22.62
C ARG A 315 -108.71 -24.95 22.67
N PRO A 316 -109.99 -25.29 22.94
CA PRO A 316 -110.43 -26.68 23.01
C PRO A 316 -110.70 -27.29 21.62
N GLY A 317 -110.42 -28.59 21.48
CA GLY A 317 -110.88 -29.43 20.36
C GLY A 317 -110.36 -29.01 18.98
N MET A 318 -111.26 -29.01 17.98
CA MET A 318 -110.94 -28.71 16.57
C MET A 318 -110.57 -27.24 16.31
N ASP A 319 -110.88 -26.33 17.25
CA ASP A 319 -110.54 -24.90 17.15
C ASP A 319 -109.08 -24.59 17.50
N LEU A 320 -108.31 -25.59 17.94
CA LEU A 320 -106.85 -25.54 18.07
C LEU A 320 -106.18 -25.64 16.68
N CYS A 321 -106.60 -24.78 15.76
CA CYS A 321 -106.12 -24.75 14.38
C CYS A 321 -104.94 -23.78 14.22
N ARG A 322 -103.99 -24.13 13.34
CA ARG A 322 -102.88 -23.25 12.91
C ARG A 322 -103.35 -22.36 11.77
N ASP A 323 -104.18 -21.39 12.09
CA ASP A 323 -104.70 -20.42 11.14
C ASP A 323 -103.65 -19.41 10.66
N GLU A 324 -103.99 -18.57 9.69
CA GLU A 324 -103.08 -17.56 9.13
C GLU A 324 -102.46 -16.65 10.19
N VAL A 325 -103.21 -16.33 11.25
CA VAL A 325 -102.74 -15.47 12.34
C VAL A 325 -101.65 -16.17 13.15
N TYR A 326 -101.81 -17.47 13.44
CA TYR A 326 -100.77 -18.28 14.06
C TYR A 326 -99.48 -18.31 13.22
N ILE A 327 -99.62 -18.50 11.90
CA ILE A 327 -98.49 -18.53 10.96
C ILE A 327 -97.78 -17.16 10.91
N LYS A 328 -98.53 -16.05 10.86
CA LYS A 328 -97.95 -14.69 10.85
C LYS A 328 -97.16 -14.38 12.12
N HIS A 329 -97.69 -14.70 13.31
CA HIS A 329 -96.98 -14.42 14.56
C HIS A 329 -95.70 -15.28 14.72
N THR A 330 -95.74 -16.54 14.27
CA THR A 330 -94.55 -17.42 14.30
C THR A 330 -93.50 -16.97 13.28
N LEU A 331 -93.91 -16.50 12.10
CA LEU A 331 -93.01 -15.91 11.10
C LEU A 331 -92.34 -14.63 11.63
N LEU A 332 -93.11 -13.76 12.30
CA LEU A 332 -92.60 -12.52 12.91
C LEU A 332 -91.59 -12.80 14.03
N HIS A 333 -91.84 -13.82 14.85
CA HIS A 333 -90.88 -14.29 15.86
C HIS A 333 -89.58 -14.80 15.20
N ALA A 334 -89.70 -15.67 14.19
CA ALA A 334 -88.56 -16.21 13.48
C ALA A 334 -87.73 -15.10 12.83
N GLN A 335 -88.35 -14.18 12.08
CA GLN A 335 -87.67 -13.07 11.41
C GLN A 335 -86.97 -12.14 12.41
N CYS A 336 -87.67 -11.65 13.44
CA CYS A 336 -87.08 -10.66 14.35
C CYS A 336 -85.99 -11.26 15.22
N ARG A 337 -86.19 -12.48 15.74
CA ARG A 337 -85.28 -13.06 16.73
C ARG A 337 -84.11 -13.81 16.09
N THR A 338 -84.35 -14.63 15.08
CA THR A 338 -83.27 -15.44 14.49
C THR A 338 -82.38 -14.60 13.57
N HIS A 339 -82.96 -13.75 12.72
CA HIS A 339 -82.13 -12.97 11.79
C HIS A 339 -81.40 -11.84 12.52
N GLY A 340 -82.06 -11.12 13.43
CA GLY A 340 -81.42 -10.03 14.17
C GLY A 340 -80.27 -10.51 15.08
N LEU A 341 -80.45 -11.61 15.82
CA LEU A 341 -79.37 -12.16 16.65
C LEU A 341 -78.23 -12.75 15.81
N ASN A 342 -78.54 -13.47 14.73
CA ASN A 342 -77.49 -14.00 13.85
C ASN A 342 -76.68 -12.87 13.22
N ARG A 343 -77.34 -11.83 12.68
CA ARG A 343 -76.67 -10.64 12.11
C ARG A 343 -75.80 -9.93 13.14
N SER A 344 -76.30 -9.66 14.34
CA SER A 344 -75.50 -9.05 15.41
C SER A 344 -74.28 -9.91 15.80
N SER A 345 -74.45 -11.23 15.90
CA SER A 345 -73.33 -12.14 16.21
C SER A 345 -72.27 -12.19 15.09
N GLU A 346 -72.69 -12.13 13.83
CA GLU A 346 -71.81 -12.11 12.67
C GLU A 346 -71.04 -10.79 12.59
N SER A 347 -71.71 -9.65 12.75
CA SER A 347 -71.07 -8.33 12.79
C SER A 347 -70.04 -8.23 13.91
N ASN A 348 -70.38 -8.71 15.12
CA ASN A 348 -69.43 -8.78 16.23
C ASN A 348 -68.20 -9.64 15.91
N SER A 349 -68.38 -10.79 15.25
CA SER A 349 -67.27 -11.65 14.80
C SER A 349 -66.35 -10.93 13.80
N VAL A 350 -66.93 -10.17 12.87
CA VAL A 350 -66.17 -9.37 11.88
C VAL A 350 -65.36 -8.28 12.58
N VAL A 351 -65.99 -7.49 13.48
CA VAL A 351 -65.28 -6.44 14.25
C VAL A 351 -64.11 -7.03 15.04
N GLN A 352 -64.30 -8.17 15.72
CA GLN A 352 -63.22 -8.80 16.48
C GLN A 352 -62.04 -9.23 15.57
N LYS A 353 -62.33 -9.75 14.37
CA LYS A 353 -61.29 -10.08 13.38
C LYS A 353 -60.56 -8.82 12.89
N MET A 354 -61.29 -7.74 12.63
CA MET A 354 -60.71 -6.46 12.21
C MET A 354 -59.83 -5.86 13.30
N LYS A 355 -60.27 -5.85 14.57
CA LYS A 355 -59.46 -5.40 15.72
C LYS A 355 -58.18 -6.21 15.88
N LEU A 356 -58.26 -7.54 15.72
CA LEU A 356 -57.07 -8.39 15.73
C LEU A 356 -56.11 -8.05 14.59
N HIS A 357 -56.63 -7.82 13.38
CA HIS A 357 -55.81 -7.44 12.23
C HIS A 357 -55.19 -6.06 12.41
N HIS A 358 -55.94 -5.09 12.90
CA HIS A 358 -55.47 -3.75 13.25
C HIS A 358 -54.31 -3.79 14.24
N SER A 359 -54.42 -4.59 15.31
CA SER A 359 -53.32 -4.79 16.26
C SER A 359 -52.06 -5.35 15.60
N ARG A 360 -52.20 -6.27 14.64
CA ARG A 360 -51.06 -6.80 13.86
C ARG A 360 -50.45 -5.73 12.95
N MET A 361 -51.28 -4.92 12.30
CA MET A 361 -50.80 -3.81 11.45
C MET A 361 -50.05 -2.76 12.27
N LEU A 362 -50.52 -2.39 13.47
CA LEU A 362 -49.79 -1.50 14.38
C LEU A 362 -48.43 -2.06 14.79
N GLN A 363 -48.35 -3.37 15.06
CA GLN A 363 -47.07 -4.02 15.37
C GLN A 363 -46.12 -3.98 14.16
N ASP A 364 -46.63 -4.20 12.95
CA ASP A 364 -45.84 -4.13 11.73
C ASP A 364 -45.37 -2.70 11.44
N LEU A 365 -46.22 -1.70 11.68
CA LEU A 365 -45.87 -0.28 11.57
C LEU A 365 -44.72 0.09 12.50
N SER A 366 -44.76 -0.37 13.76
CA SER A 366 -43.66 -0.18 14.72
C SER A 366 -42.34 -0.75 14.20
N ARG A 367 -42.37 -1.95 13.60
CA ARG A 367 -41.16 -2.59 13.03
C ARG A 367 -40.63 -1.82 11.81
N LYS A 368 -41.52 -1.35 10.92
CA LYS A 368 -41.12 -0.52 9.77
C LYS A 368 -40.50 0.81 10.22
N GLN A 369 -41.05 1.43 11.25
CA GLN A 369 -40.51 2.66 11.81
C GLN A 369 -39.10 2.44 12.42
N GLU A 370 -38.90 1.32 13.14
CA GLU A 370 -37.58 0.91 13.61
C GLU A 370 -36.61 0.67 12.43
N ALA A 371 -37.02 -0.07 11.41
CA ALA A 371 -36.20 -0.34 10.22
C ALA A 371 -35.79 0.94 9.48
N LEU A 372 -36.74 1.86 9.25
CA LEU A 372 -36.46 3.18 8.66
C LEU A 372 -35.47 3.99 9.49
N SER A 373 -35.60 3.97 10.82
CA SER A 373 -34.68 4.68 11.71
C SER A 373 -33.24 4.12 11.62
N LEU A 374 -33.11 2.79 11.49
CA LEU A 374 -31.82 2.13 11.29
C LEU A 374 -31.23 2.46 9.91
N GLU A 375 -32.06 2.51 8.88
CA GLU A 375 -31.65 2.89 7.53
C GLU A 375 -31.16 4.35 7.47
N GLN A 376 -31.86 5.25 8.18
CA GLN A 376 -31.45 6.65 8.27
C GLN A 376 -30.16 6.83 9.07
N ARG A 377 -29.95 6.02 10.11
CA ARG A 377 -28.65 5.93 10.80
C ARG A 377 -27.55 5.41 9.88
N SER A 378 -27.81 4.37 9.09
CA SER A 378 -26.86 3.84 8.08
C SER A 378 -26.46 4.93 7.07
N MET A 379 -27.44 5.67 6.53
CA MET A 379 -27.19 6.80 5.64
C MET A 379 -26.39 7.93 6.30
N THR A 380 -26.67 8.22 7.57
CA THR A 380 -25.91 9.21 8.36
C THR A 380 -24.48 8.73 8.62
N THR A 381 -24.30 7.45 8.94
CA THR A 381 -22.98 6.83 9.10
C THR A 381 -22.15 6.97 7.83
N ARG A 382 -22.76 6.83 6.65
CA ARG A 382 -22.09 7.00 5.36
C ARG A 382 -21.71 8.43 5.02
N THR A 383 -22.24 9.46 5.68
CA THR A 383 -21.75 10.84 5.46
C THR A 383 -20.29 11.02 5.91
N ARG A 384 -19.79 10.14 6.79
CA ARG A 384 -18.37 10.07 7.16
C ARG A 384 -17.45 9.81 5.96
N LEU A 385 -17.96 9.18 4.90
CA LEU A 385 -17.22 8.92 3.66
C LEU A 385 -17.13 10.16 2.75
N THR A 386 -17.94 11.19 3.01
CA THR A 386 -18.04 12.42 2.20
C THR A 386 -17.51 13.64 2.96
N SER A 387 -17.45 13.57 4.29
CA SER A 387 -16.89 14.62 5.13
C SER A 387 -15.38 14.73 4.90
N PRO A 388 -14.87 15.90 4.47
CA PRO A 388 -13.44 16.19 4.58
C PRO A 388 -13.16 16.53 6.04
N SER A 389 -13.13 15.54 6.92
CA SER A 389 -12.71 15.71 8.31
C SER A 389 -11.49 14.86 8.59
N CYS A 390 -10.35 15.32 8.05
CA CYS A 390 -9.06 15.19 8.72
C CYS A 390 -8.66 16.58 9.23
N SER A 391 -9.44 17.09 10.18
CA SER A 391 -8.94 18.00 11.20
C SER A 391 -9.59 17.53 12.50
N ASP A 392 -8.77 17.35 13.53
CA ASP A 392 -9.12 16.84 14.85
C ASP A 392 -9.25 15.31 14.98
N LYS A 393 -8.10 14.66 14.96
CA LYS A 393 -7.80 13.66 15.98
C LYS A 393 -6.53 14.07 16.71
N THR A 394 -6.68 14.37 18.00
CA THR A 394 -5.64 14.34 19.04
C THR A 394 -4.56 13.32 18.71
N PRO A 395 -3.26 13.67 18.85
CA PRO A 395 -2.19 12.74 18.56
C PRO A 395 -2.29 11.58 19.54
N VAL A 396 -2.59 10.39 19.02
CA VAL A 396 -2.24 9.15 19.72
C VAL A 396 -0.73 9.18 19.84
N LEU A 397 -0.24 9.34 21.06
CA LEU A 397 1.17 9.14 21.41
C LEU A 397 1.56 7.72 20.99
N LEU A 398 2.14 7.60 19.80
CA LEU A 398 3.01 6.48 19.48
C LEU A 398 4.18 6.55 20.46
N VAL A 399 4.14 5.70 21.47
CA VAL A 399 5.29 5.39 22.31
C VAL A 399 6.38 4.86 21.38
N PRO A 400 7.54 5.53 21.26
CA PRO A 400 8.66 4.98 20.52
C PRO A 400 9.14 3.74 21.25
N LEU A 401 9.15 2.59 20.57
CA LEU A 401 9.95 1.46 21.04
C LEU A 401 11.41 1.90 21.03
N THR A 402 11.92 2.12 22.23
CA THR A 402 13.32 2.43 22.51
C THR A 402 14.20 1.31 21.96
N ASN A 403 14.84 1.54 20.81
CA ASN A 403 16.04 0.80 20.46
C ASN A 403 17.25 1.57 21.00
N SER A 404 17.90 0.95 21.98
CA SER A 404 19.19 1.36 22.48
C SER A 404 20.22 1.36 21.36
N SER A 405 20.81 2.52 21.07
CA SER A 405 22.16 2.60 20.54
C SER A 405 22.83 3.80 21.16
N GLY A 406 23.81 3.51 22.01
CA GLY A 406 24.51 4.47 22.84
C GLY A 406 25.20 5.53 21.99
N ARG A 407 24.91 6.79 22.29
CA ARG A 407 25.85 7.88 22.03
C ARG A 407 27.11 7.64 22.86
N SER A 408 28.26 7.60 22.21
CA SER A 408 29.53 8.03 22.81
C SER A 408 30.13 9.07 21.87
N ASN A 409 29.69 10.33 22.04
CA ASN A 409 30.43 11.49 21.56
C ASN A 409 31.63 11.66 22.49
N LEU A 410 32.82 11.27 22.02
CA LEU A 410 34.08 11.66 22.65
C LEU A 410 34.43 13.08 22.20
N GLN A 411 34.31 14.01 23.15
CA GLN A 411 34.82 15.37 23.07
C GLN A 411 36.36 15.28 23.23
N LEU A 412 37.11 15.62 22.17
CA LEU A 412 38.55 15.78 22.23
C LEU A 412 38.87 17.16 22.81
N LEU A 413 39.40 17.18 24.03
CA LEU A 413 40.23 18.25 24.56
C LEU A 413 41.69 17.93 24.18
N ALA A 414 42.28 18.77 23.32
CA ALA A 414 43.70 19.05 23.26
C ALA A 414 43.88 20.45 22.67
#